data_AF-A0A1W9I854-F1
#
_entry.id   AF-A0A1W9I854-F1
#
_cell.length_a   1.000
_cell.length_b   1.000
_cell.length_c   1.000
_cell.angle_alpha   90.00
_cell.angle_beta   90.00
_cell.angle_gamma   90.00
#
_symmetry.space_group_name_H-M   'P 1'
#
loop_
_entity.id
_entity.type
_entity.pdbx_description
1 polymer ?
#
loop_
_entity_poly.entity_id
_entity_poly.type
_entity_poly.pdbx_seq_one_letter_code
_entity_poly.pdbx_strand_id
1 'polypeptide(L)'
;MLRELYENPKKGILSDNAHFDIQVDEVLAGTAPTNLSAIWDNSTFGEPETMAAGPYLIALLRWPPVRDPIGTTQTSSEPTSMMVLQAPCAPPFMFDSSSELAQKTRVILRAGKQ
;
A
#
# COMPACT_ATOMS: atom_id res chain seq x y z
N MET A 1 -12.05 -32.42 -2.16
CA MET A 1 -11.89 -31.21 -2.99
C MET A 1 -10.69 -30.40 -2.46
N LEU A 2 -9.49 -30.98 -2.49
CA LEU A 2 -8.22 -30.37 -2.05
C LEU A 2 -7.07 -30.70 -3.02
N ARG A 3 -7.21 -31.80 -3.78
CA ARG A 3 -6.24 -32.28 -4.76
C ARG A 3 -6.14 -31.39 -6.01
N GLU A 4 -7.24 -30.76 -6.43
CA GLU A 4 -7.27 -29.89 -7.62
C GLU A 4 -6.50 -28.57 -7.46
N LEU A 5 -6.20 -28.16 -6.22
CA LEU A 5 -5.42 -26.94 -5.94
C LEU A 5 -3.90 -27.16 -6.11
N TYR A 6 -3.43 -28.40 -5.98
CA TYR A 6 -2.01 -28.74 -6.09
C TYR A 6 -1.57 -29.12 -7.53
N GLU A 7 -2.52 -29.42 -8.42
CA GLU A 7 -2.22 -29.92 -9.77
C GLU A 7 -2.04 -28.80 -10.81
N ASN A 8 -2.27 -27.53 -10.44
CA ASN A 8 -2.20 -26.42 -11.39
C ASN A 8 -1.23 -25.33 -10.90
N PRO A 9 0.05 -25.32 -11.33
CA PRO A 9 1.05 -24.33 -10.89
C PRO A 9 0.74 -22.89 -11.34
N LYS A 10 -0.32 -22.67 -12.14
CA LYS A 10 -0.87 -21.35 -12.45
C LYS A 10 -1.96 -20.87 -11.48
N LYS A 11 -2.52 -21.76 -10.66
CA LYS A 11 -3.30 -21.42 -9.45
C LYS A 11 -2.37 -21.43 -8.24
N GLY A 12 -1.25 -20.71 -8.35
CA GLY A 12 -0.46 -20.41 -7.17
C GLY A 12 -1.39 -19.78 -6.14
N ILE A 13 -1.23 -20.14 -4.88
CA ILE A 13 -1.71 -19.34 -3.75
C ILE A 13 -0.96 -18.01 -3.90
N LEU A 14 -1.50 -17.10 -4.72
CA LEU A 14 -1.10 -15.71 -4.75
C LEU A 14 -1.39 -15.23 -3.35
N SER A 15 -0.36 -14.81 -2.63
CA SER A 15 -0.55 -13.99 -1.44
C SER A 15 -1.54 -12.89 -1.79
N ASP A 16 -2.53 -12.62 -0.92
CA ASP A 16 -3.55 -11.56 -1.08
C ASP A 16 -2.95 -10.13 -0.96
N ASN A 17 -1.66 -10.02 -1.30
CA ASN A 17 -0.81 -8.89 -1.01
C ASN A 17 0.05 -8.59 -2.25
N ALA A 18 0.07 -7.32 -2.65
CA ALA A 18 0.97 -6.81 -3.68
C ALA A 18 2.22 -6.19 -3.05
N HIS A 19 3.39 -6.47 -3.62
CA HIS A 19 4.67 -5.88 -3.21
C HIS A 19 5.15 -4.87 -4.25
N PHE A 20 5.62 -3.72 -3.79
CA PHE A 20 6.13 -2.63 -4.61
C PHE A 20 7.54 -2.28 -4.21
N ASP A 21 8.42 -2.12 -5.19
CA ASP A 21 9.66 -1.37 -5.03
C ASP A 21 9.44 0.05 -5.54
N ILE A 22 9.61 1.02 -4.65
CA ILE A 22 9.29 2.43 -4.88
C ILE A 22 10.57 3.25 -4.86
N GLN A 23 10.83 3.94 -5.97
CA GLN A 23 11.77 5.05 -6.02
C GLN A 23 11.03 6.34 -5.65
N VAL A 24 11.52 7.04 -4.63
CA VAL A 24 10.88 8.24 -4.07
C VAL A 24 11.48 9.49 -4.70
N ASP A 25 10.68 10.17 -5.52
CA ASP A 25 11.05 11.45 -6.14
C ASP A 25 10.80 12.65 -5.21
N GLU A 26 9.73 12.61 -4.39
CA GLU A 26 9.34 13.72 -3.51
C GLU A 26 8.65 13.21 -2.24
N VAL A 27 8.98 13.80 -1.09
CA VAL A 27 8.30 13.54 0.20
C VAL A 27 7.38 14.70 0.58
N LEU A 28 6.06 14.47 0.48
CA LEU A 28 5.06 15.46 0.85
C LEU A 28 4.79 15.53 2.36
N ALA A 29 4.95 14.44 3.11
CA ALA A 29 4.76 14.41 4.56
C ALA A 29 5.67 13.36 5.22
N GLY A 30 6.17 13.66 6.41
CA GLY A 30 7.08 12.76 7.14
C GLY A 30 8.47 12.66 6.51
N THR A 31 9.05 11.45 6.57
CA THR A 31 10.38 11.14 6.00
C THR A 31 10.33 9.78 5.31
N ALA A 32 11.09 9.63 4.23
CA ALA A 32 11.25 8.38 3.51
C ALA A 32 12.65 8.30 2.90
N PRO A 33 13.26 7.11 2.80
CA PRO A 33 14.48 6.92 2.03
C PRO A 33 14.19 7.04 0.52
N THR A 34 15.25 7.21 -0.29
CA THR A 34 15.14 7.32 -1.75
C THR A 34 14.55 6.06 -2.40
N ASN A 35 14.82 4.89 -1.83
CA ASN A 35 14.24 3.62 -2.28
C ASN A 35 13.64 2.91 -1.07
N LEU A 36 12.43 2.38 -1.22
CA LEU A 36 11.78 1.56 -0.21
C LEU A 36 10.90 0.50 -0.86
N SER A 37 10.69 -0.60 -0.15
CA SER A 37 9.69 -1.59 -0.51
C SER A 37 8.43 -1.39 0.34
N ALA A 38 7.27 -1.50 -0.29
CA ALA A 38 5.97 -1.39 0.37
C ALA A 38 5.07 -2.57 0.01
N ILE A 39 4.16 -2.88 0.92
CA ILE A 39 3.14 -3.92 0.76
C ILE A 39 1.78 -3.26 0.70
N TRP A 40 0.93 -3.76 -0.19
CA TRP A 40 -0.50 -3.52 -0.14
C TRP A 40 -1.18 -4.84 0.17
N ASP A 41 -1.65 -4.99 1.40
CA ASP A 41 -2.49 -6.11 1.83
C ASP A 41 -3.93 -5.77 1.47
N ASN A 42 -4.43 -6.41 0.41
CA ASN A 42 -5.72 -6.06 -0.17
C ASN A 42 -6.75 -7.14 0.13
N SER A 43 -7.00 -7.35 1.42
CA SER A 43 -7.90 -8.40 1.89
C SER A 43 -9.39 -8.17 1.51
N THR A 44 -9.80 -6.96 1.09
CA THR A 44 -11.23 -6.61 0.93
C THR A 44 -11.62 -6.09 -0.47
N PHE A 45 -10.70 -5.49 -1.22
CA PHE A 45 -10.92 -5.12 -2.61
C PHE A 45 -10.00 -6.00 -3.44
N GLY A 46 -10.38 -6.41 -4.66
CA GLY A 46 -9.41 -7.11 -5.51
C GLY A 46 -8.21 -6.22 -5.78
N GLU A 47 -7.01 -6.79 -5.86
CA GLU A 47 -5.87 -6.08 -6.47
C GLU A 47 -6.26 -5.68 -7.90
N PRO A 48 -5.86 -4.49 -8.38
CA PRO A 48 -6.16 -4.06 -9.72
C PRO A 48 -5.45 -5.00 -10.68
N GLU A 49 -6.21 -5.60 -11.60
CA GLU A 49 -5.66 -6.53 -12.60
C GLU A 49 -4.53 -5.91 -13.44
N THR A 50 -4.52 -4.57 -13.53
CA THR A 50 -3.45 -3.80 -14.17
C THR A 50 -3.21 -2.49 -13.43
N MET A 51 -1.94 -2.12 -13.26
CA MET A 51 -1.50 -0.81 -12.79
C MET A 51 -0.60 -0.22 -13.87
N ALA A 52 -0.92 1.01 -14.32
CA ALA A 52 -0.12 1.67 -15.34
C ALA A 52 1.29 1.94 -14.80
N ALA A 53 2.30 1.83 -15.65
CA ALA A 53 3.64 2.27 -15.27
C ALA A 53 3.67 3.81 -15.22
N GLY A 54 4.23 4.38 -14.16
CA GLY A 54 4.33 5.83 -14.03
C GLY A 54 4.49 6.33 -12.59
N PRO A 55 4.54 7.65 -12.40
CA PRO A 55 4.64 8.25 -11.07
C PRO A 55 3.30 8.19 -10.34
N TYR A 56 3.34 7.76 -9.08
CA TYR A 56 2.17 7.71 -8.20
C TYR A 56 2.36 8.60 -6.97
N LEU A 57 1.24 9.14 -6.48
CA LEU A 57 1.15 9.66 -5.13
C LEU A 57 0.67 8.54 -4.20
N ILE A 58 1.52 8.13 -3.27
CA ILE A 58 1.26 7.02 -2.35
C ILE A 58 1.41 7.51 -0.91
N ALA A 59 0.48 7.14 -0.03
CA ALA A 59 0.67 7.29 1.41
C ALA A 59 1.04 5.94 2.03
N LEU A 60 2.06 5.94 2.87
CA LEU A 60 2.62 4.76 3.50
C LEU A 60 2.58 4.89 5.02
N LEU A 61 2.36 3.77 5.70
CA LEU A 61 2.45 3.62 7.16
C LEU A 61 3.34 2.44 7.52
N ARG A 62 4.00 2.48 8.67
CA ARG A 62 4.76 1.32 9.18
C ARG A 62 3.82 0.40 9.95
N TRP A 63 3.80 -0.89 9.58
CA TRP A 63 2.99 -1.90 10.26
C TRP A 63 3.83 -2.77 11.23
N PRO A 64 3.28 -3.21 12.39
CA PRO A 64 2.03 -2.71 12.97
C PRO A 64 2.19 -1.24 13.39
N PRO A 65 1.12 -0.43 13.33
CA PRO A 65 1.14 0.86 14.00
C PRO A 65 1.59 0.63 15.44
N VAL A 66 2.49 1.49 15.92
CA VAL A 66 3.04 1.42 17.28
C VAL A 66 1.87 1.18 18.25
N ARG A 67 1.94 0.07 19.00
CA ARG A 67 0.83 -0.58 19.72
C ARG A 67 -0.03 0.38 20.54
N ASP A 68 -1.35 0.22 20.44
CA ASP A 68 -2.29 0.59 21.51
C ASP A 68 -2.34 -0.51 22.60
N PRO A 69 -2.60 -0.18 23.88
CA PRO A 69 -2.59 -1.13 25.01
C PRO A 69 -3.64 -2.26 24.95
N ILE A 70 -4.55 -2.23 23.98
CA ILE A 70 -5.79 -3.04 23.98
C ILE A 70 -5.77 -4.17 22.92
N GLY A 71 -4.66 -4.35 22.20
CA GLY A 71 -4.28 -5.67 21.67
C GLY A 71 -5.12 -6.27 20.54
N THR A 72 -5.73 -5.50 19.65
CA THR A 72 -6.31 -6.04 18.40
C THR A 72 -5.51 -5.61 17.18
N THR A 73 -4.32 -6.19 17.01
CA THR A 73 -3.49 -6.01 15.82
C THR A 73 -3.74 -7.16 14.84
N GLN A 74 -4.16 -6.84 13.62
CA GLN A 74 -4.15 -7.78 12.49
C GLN A 74 -2.68 -8.18 12.23
N THR A 75 -2.37 -9.47 12.31
CA THR A 75 -0.99 -9.96 12.20
C THR A 75 -0.59 -10.02 10.73
N SER A 76 -0.05 -8.93 10.19
CA SER A 76 0.70 -9.00 8.93
C SER A 76 1.97 -9.84 9.15
N SER A 77 2.30 -10.70 8.17
CA SER A 77 3.42 -11.64 8.21
C SER A 77 4.80 -10.98 8.11
N GLU A 78 4.88 -9.67 7.85
CA GLU A 78 6.14 -8.92 7.72
C GLU A 78 6.18 -7.70 8.67
N PRO A 79 6.74 -7.85 9.89
CA PRO A 79 6.62 -6.88 10.99
C PRO A 79 7.45 -5.59 10.84
N THR A 80 8.03 -5.33 9.66
CA THR A 80 8.86 -4.14 9.40
C THR A 80 8.55 -3.44 8.08
N SER A 81 7.59 -3.95 7.31
CA SER A 81 7.34 -3.48 5.96
C SER A 81 6.51 -2.19 5.97
N MET A 82 6.82 -1.28 5.03
CA MET A 82 5.94 -0.13 4.78
C MET A 82 4.67 -0.66 4.13
N MET A 83 3.53 -0.10 4.50
CA MET A 83 2.23 -0.56 4.05
C MET A 83 1.48 0.59 3.39
N VAL A 84 0.83 0.32 2.26
CA VAL A 84 -0.04 1.30 1.62
C VAL A 84 -1.18 1.63 2.58
N LEU A 85 -1.38 2.93 2.84
CA LEU A 85 -2.44 3.39 3.71
C LEU A 85 -3.79 3.08 3.07
N GLN A 86 -4.62 2.32 3.77
CA GLN A 86 -5.97 2.00 3.33
C GLN A 86 -6.91 2.01 4.55
N ALA A 87 -8.01 2.75 4.43
CA ALA A 87 -9.07 2.70 5.43
C ALA A 87 -9.98 1.48 5.19
N PRO A 88 -10.61 0.91 6.22
CA PRO A 88 -11.59 -0.17 6.04
C PRO A 88 -12.67 0.24 5.05
N CYS A 89 -12.99 -0.66 4.12
CA CYS A 89 -14.01 -0.45 3.08
C CYS A 89 -13.74 0.76 2.15
N ALA A 90 -12.51 1.24 2.06
CA ALA A 90 -12.09 2.29 1.13
C ALA A 90 -11.00 1.78 0.17
N PRO A 91 -10.86 2.41 -1.01
CA PRO A 91 -9.71 2.20 -1.87
C PRO A 91 -8.39 2.57 -1.16
N PRO A 92 -7.25 2.01 -1.60
CA PRO A 92 -5.95 2.41 -1.07
C PRO A 92 -5.66 3.89 -1.37
N PHE A 93 -4.85 4.52 -0.52
CA PHE A 93 -4.33 5.86 -0.75
C PHE A 93 -3.17 5.81 -1.75
N MET A 94 -3.53 5.56 -3.00
CA MET A 94 -2.63 5.48 -4.13
C MET A 94 -3.31 6.06 -5.36
N PHE A 95 -2.73 7.11 -5.91
CA PHE A 95 -3.29 7.85 -7.03
C PHE A 95 -2.24 8.04 -8.12
N ASP A 96 -2.64 7.93 -9.37
CA ASP A 96 -1.80 8.40 -10.48
C ASP A 96 -1.42 9.86 -10.23
N SER A 97 -0.14 10.21 -10.35
CA SER A 97 0.32 11.56 -10.04
C SER A 97 -0.27 12.63 -10.98
N SER A 98 -0.80 12.27 -12.15
CA SER A 98 -1.52 13.19 -13.04
C SER A 98 -3.01 13.34 -12.70
N SER A 99 -3.55 12.53 -11.78
CA SER A 99 -4.96 12.60 -11.42
C SER A 99 -5.31 13.90 -10.67
N GLU A 100 -6.54 14.38 -10.83
CA GLU A 100 -7.03 15.58 -10.14
C GLU A 100 -6.95 15.42 -8.60
N LEU A 101 -7.23 14.22 -8.10
CA LEU A 101 -7.13 13.89 -6.67
C LEU A 101 -5.69 14.01 -6.15
N ALA A 102 -4.71 13.52 -6.92
CA ALA A 102 -3.30 13.66 -6.55
C ALA A 102 -2.86 15.13 -6.49
N GLN A 103 -3.30 15.94 -7.46
CA GLN A 103 -2.96 17.37 -7.52
C GLN A 103 -3.59 18.14 -6.35
N LYS A 104 -4.87 17.91 -6.05
CA LYS A 104 -5.54 18.53 -4.89
C LYS A 104 -4.86 18.15 -3.57
N THR A 105 -4.54 16.86 -3.40
CA THR A 105 -3.84 16.36 -2.20
C THR A 105 -2.48 17.04 -2.03
N ARG A 106 -1.69 17.18 -3.11
CA ARG A 106 -0.40 17.88 -3.09
C ARG A 106 -0.54 19.33 -2.61
N VAL A 107 -1.55 20.06 -3.08
CA VAL A 107 -1.81 21.45 -2.66
C VAL A 107 -2.13 21.51 -1.17
N ILE A 108 -3.01 20.63 -0.68
CA ILE A 108 -3.42 20.58 0.73
C ILE A 108 -2.21 20.28 1.64
N LEU A 109 -1.43 19.25 1.32
CA LEU A 109 -0.30 18.83 2.14
C LEU A 109 0.83 19.87 2.15
N ARG A 110 1.03 20.60 1.05
CA ARG A 110 2.00 21.70 1.01
C ARG A 110 1.53 22.91 1.79
N ALA A 111 0.24 23.23 1.75
CA ALA A 111 -0.31 24.34 2.51
C ALA A 111 -0.25 24.12 4.03
N GLY A 112 -0.36 22.86 4.48
CA GLY A 112 -0.29 22.47 5.89
C GLY A 112 1.12 22.38 6.50
N LYS A 113 2.19 22.63 5.74
CA LYS A 113 3.59 22.62 6.23
C LYS A 113 4.05 23.93 6.92
N GLN A 114 3.12 24.77 7.38
CA GLN A 114 3.45 26.00 8.12
C GLN A 114 3.85 25.71 9.56
#